data_AF-A0A8J6ANE9-F1
#
_entry.id   AF-A0A8J6ANE9-F1
#
_cell.length_a   1.000
_cell.length_b   1.000
_cell.length_c   1.000
_cell.angle_alpha   90.00
_cell.angle_beta   90.00
_cell.angle_gamma   90.00
#
_symmetry.space_group_name_H-M   'P 1'
#
loop_
_entity.id
_entity.type
_entity.pdbx_description
1 polymer ?
#
loop_
_entity_poly.entity_id
_entity_poly.type
_entity_poly.pdbx_seq_one_letter_code
_entity_poly.pdbx_strand_id
1 'polypeptide(L)'
;VLLIFAKEDSQSDGFWWACDRAGYRCNIARTPESALECFLDKHHEIIVIDHRQTRNFDAEAVCRSIRATNPSEHTVILARFMENSSIIACYNELIQIEHGEVRSQFKLRACNSVFTALDHCHEAIEITSDDHVIQYVNPAFERMMGYHKGELLGKELAELPKSDKNRADLLDTINTCIKKGK
;
A
#
# COMPACT_ATOMS: atom_id res chain seq x y z
N VAL A 1 -8.20 6.09 10.78
CA VAL A 1 -7.94 5.12 11.87
C VAL A 1 -9.23 4.87 12.63
N LEU A 2 -9.59 3.61 12.87
CA LEU A 2 -10.70 3.22 13.74
C LEU A 2 -10.14 2.79 15.10
N LEU A 3 -10.52 3.48 16.16
CA LEU A 3 -10.13 3.20 17.54
C LEU A 3 -11.31 2.53 18.24
N ILE A 4 -11.15 1.27 18.65
CA ILE A 4 -12.20 0.46 19.27
C ILE A 4 -11.84 0.26 20.75
N PHE A 5 -12.45 1.08 21.61
CA PHE A 5 -12.19 1.10 23.06
C PHE A 5 -13.51 1.01 23.83
N ALA A 6 -13.67 -0.03 24.64
CA ALA A 6 -14.90 -0.26 25.40
C ALA A 6 -15.20 0.84 26.44
N LYS A 7 -14.14 1.51 26.91
CA LYS A 7 -14.22 2.57 27.92
C LYS A 7 -13.30 3.71 27.53
N GLU A 8 -13.76 4.93 27.81
CA GLU A 8 -12.94 6.12 27.75
C GLU A 8 -12.04 6.20 28.99
N ASP A 9 -10.73 6.16 28.76
CA ASP A 9 -9.69 6.24 29.78
C ASP A 9 -8.41 6.88 29.24
N SER A 10 -7.40 7.03 30.09
CA SER A 10 -6.13 7.64 29.71
C SER A 10 -5.43 6.96 28.52
N GLN A 11 -5.69 5.67 28.29
CA GLN A 11 -5.12 4.98 27.15
C GLN A 11 -5.90 5.28 25.87
N SER A 12 -7.24 5.24 25.88
CA SER A 12 -8.04 5.65 24.72
C SER A 12 -7.72 7.08 24.29
N ASP A 13 -7.54 7.98 25.27
CA ASP A 13 -7.17 9.38 25.02
C ASP A 13 -5.76 9.49 24.45
N GLY A 14 -4.82 8.70 24.97
CA GLY A 14 -3.45 8.64 24.46
C GLY A 14 -3.39 8.20 22.99
N PHE A 15 -4.14 7.17 22.61
CA PHE A 15 -4.24 6.72 21.21
C PHE A 15 -4.90 7.75 20.30
N TRP A 16 -5.98 8.36 20.76
CA TRP A 16 -6.65 9.42 19.99
C TRP A 16 -5.71 10.60 19.75
N TRP A 17 -5.05 11.09 20.80
CA TRP A 17 -4.11 12.21 20.70
C TRP A 17 -2.91 11.89 19.80
N ALA A 18 -2.38 10.66 19.89
CA ALA A 18 -1.28 10.21 19.05
C ALA A 18 -1.67 10.21 17.57
N CYS A 19 -2.86 9.69 17.24
CA CYS A 19 -3.37 9.70 15.87
C CYS A 19 -3.62 11.13 15.35
N ASP A 20 -4.22 12.00 16.17
CA ASP A 20 -4.44 13.41 15.80
C ASP A 20 -3.11 14.11 15.50
N ARG A 21 -2.10 13.93 16.36
CA ARG A 21 -0.78 14.54 16.18
C ARG A 21 -0.01 13.99 14.98
N ALA A 22 -0.25 12.74 14.60
CA ALA A 22 0.29 12.14 13.37
C ALA A 22 -0.50 12.54 12.11
N GLY A 23 -1.59 13.31 12.24
CA GLY A 23 -2.40 13.80 11.13
C GLY A 23 -3.45 12.79 10.63
N TYR A 24 -3.72 11.74 11.40
CA TYR A 24 -4.74 10.75 11.05
C TYR A 24 -6.15 11.22 11.47
N ARG A 25 -7.13 10.98 10.60
CA ARG A 25 -8.55 11.10 10.99
C ARG A 25 -8.98 9.86 11.79
N CYS A 26 -9.51 10.09 12.99
CA CYS A 26 -9.98 9.03 13.88
C CYS A 26 -11.50 8.88 13.87
N ASN A 27 -11.95 7.62 13.88
CA ASN A 27 -13.30 7.25 14.31
C ASN A 27 -13.17 6.41 15.58
N ILE A 28 -14.08 6.61 16.53
CA ILE A 28 -14.07 5.89 17.80
C ILE A 28 -15.33 5.05 17.90
N ALA A 29 -15.17 3.76 18.20
CA ALA A 29 -16.24 2.84 18.50
C ALA A 29 -16.07 2.29 19.91
N ARG A 30 -17.20 2.13 20.63
CA ARG A 30 -17.20 1.71 22.05
C ARG A 30 -17.90 0.37 22.27
N THR A 31 -18.62 -0.13 21.27
CA THR A 31 -19.27 -1.44 21.30
C THR A 31 -18.94 -2.23 20.04
N PRO A 32 -19.05 -3.57 20.06
CA PRO A 32 -18.87 -4.41 18.87
C PRO A 32 -19.73 -3.98 17.67
N GLU A 33 -20.98 -3.59 17.94
CA GLU A 33 -21.94 -3.18 16.92
C GLU A 33 -21.50 -1.87 16.27
N SER A 34 -21.16 -0.85 17.08
CA SER A 34 -20.66 0.43 16.58
C SER A 34 -19.33 0.29 15.83
N ALA A 35 -18.49 -0.67 16.21
CA ALA A 35 -17.23 -0.94 15.54
C ALA A 35 -17.46 -1.50 14.15
N LEU A 36 -18.37 -2.47 14.02
CA LEU A 36 -18.73 -3.07 12.74
C LEU A 36 -19.44 -2.07 11.83
N GLU A 37 -20.40 -1.31 12.37
CA GLU A 37 -21.10 -0.26 11.63
C GLU A 37 -20.11 0.79 11.09
N CYS A 38 -19.19 1.28 11.94
CA CYS A 38 -18.20 2.25 11.51
C CYS A 38 -17.25 1.68 10.46
N PHE A 39 -16.80 0.43 10.64
CA PHE A 39 -15.95 -0.27 9.68
C PHE A 39 -16.62 -0.44 8.31
N LEU A 40 -17.93 -0.69 8.28
CA LEU A 40 -18.69 -0.85 7.04
C LEU A 40 -19.03 0.49 6.37
N ASP A 41 -19.23 1.55 7.16
CA ASP A 41 -19.54 2.90 6.67
C ASP A 41 -18.32 3.57 6.01
N LYS A 42 -17.10 3.29 6.48
CA LYS A 42 -15.88 3.99 6.04
C LYS A 42 -14.74 3.03 5.77
N HIS A 43 -13.87 3.40 4.83
CA HIS A 43 -12.65 2.65 4.56
C HIS A 43 -11.57 2.97 5.60
N HIS A 44 -11.41 2.12 6.61
CA HIS A 44 -10.36 2.24 7.63
C HIS A 44 -9.13 1.40 7.28
N GLU A 45 -7.97 2.05 7.14
CA GLU A 45 -6.71 1.36 6.85
C GLU A 45 -6.02 0.81 8.12
N ILE A 46 -6.31 1.41 9.27
CA ILE A 46 -5.76 1.02 10.57
C ILE A 46 -6.92 0.91 11.56
N ILE A 47 -7.02 -0.24 12.20
CA ILE A 47 -8.01 -0.55 13.23
C ILE A 47 -7.25 -0.93 14.51
N VAL A 48 -7.49 -0.21 15.59
CA VAL A 48 -6.91 -0.45 16.92
C VAL A 48 -8.02 -0.99 17.80
N ILE A 49 -7.81 -2.15 18.43
CA ILE A 49 -8.79 -2.81 19.30
C ILE A 49 -8.20 -2.97 20.69
N ASP A 50 -8.88 -2.40 21.67
CA ASP A 50 -8.55 -2.57 23.08
C ASP A 50 -8.94 -3.97 23.57
N HIS A 51 -7.93 -4.76 23.94
CA HIS A 51 -8.12 -6.11 24.45
C HIS A 51 -8.08 -6.18 25.99
N ARG A 52 -7.94 -5.06 26.71
CA ARG A 52 -7.80 -5.06 28.17
C ARG A 52 -9.07 -5.51 28.89
N GLN A 53 -10.25 -5.25 28.31
CA GLN A 53 -11.55 -5.46 28.98
C GLN A 53 -12.31 -6.69 28.50
N THR A 54 -11.70 -7.88 28.66
CA THR A 54 -12.27 -9.15 28.20
C THR A 54 -13.60 -9.56 28.84
N ARG A 55 -13.97 -8.98 30.00
CA ARG A 55 -15.23 -9.33 30.70
C ARG A 55 -16.48 -8.73 30.06
N ASN A 56 -16.36 -7.53 29.49
CA ASN A 56 -17.50 -6.79 28.92
C ASN A 56 -17.35 -6.53 27.42
N PHE A 57 -16.16 -6.76 26.86
CA PHE A 57 -15.83 -6.49 25.47
C PHE A 57 -14.94 -7.60 24.91
N ASP A 58 -15.51 -8.45 24.07
CA ASP A 58 -14.77 -9.53 23.40
C ASP A 58 -14.07 -9.00 22.13
N ALA A 59 -12.84 -8.54 22.30
CA ALA A 59 -12.00 -8.06 21.20
C ALA A 59 -11.74 -9.14 20.13
N GLU A 60 -11.71 -10.42 20.51
CA GLU A 60 -11.52 -11.51 19.55
C GLU A 60 -12.78 -11.71 18.70
N ALA A 61 -13.97 -11.61 19.30
CA ALA A 61 -15.22 -11.63 18.54
C ALA A 61 -15.28 -10.48 17.54
N VAL A 62 -14.90 -9.27 17.94
CA VAL A 62 -14.84 -8.11 17.02
C VAL A 62 -13.83 -8.36 15.90
N CYS A 63 -12.64 -8.87 16.22
CA CYS A 63 -11.64 -9.28 15.22
C CYS A 63 -12.20 -10.29 14.22
N ARG A 64 -12.89 -11.33 14.71
CA ARG A 64 -13.51 -12.36 13.86
C ARG A 64 -14.57 -11.75 12.95
N SER A 65 -15.44 -10.90 13.48
CA SER A 65 -16.49 -10.22 12.70
C SER A 65 -15.92 -9.34 11.60
N ILE A 66 -14.90 -8.52 11.90
CA ILE A 66 -14.23 -7.67 10.89
C ILE A 66 -13.50 -8.52 9.84
N ARG A 67 -12.91 -9.66 10.22
CA ARG A 67 -12.30 -10.57 9.23
C ARG A 67 -13.33 -11.27 8.36
N ALA A 68 -14.51 -11.57 8.90
CA ALA A 68 -15.61 -12.21 8.17
C ALA A 68 -16.25 -11.29 7.11
N THR A 69 -16.10 -9.97 7.24
CA THR A 69 -16.58 -9.00 6.22
C THR A 69 -15.67 -8.92 4.98
N ASN A 70 -14.66 -9.78 4.87
CA ASN A 70 -13.65 -9.74 3.81
C ASN A 70 -13.03 -8.34 3.67
N PRO A 71 -12.35 -7.86 4.72
CA PRO A 71 -11.82 -6.50 4.77
C PRO A 71 -10.87 -6.26 3.60
N SER A 72 -10.72 -5.01 3.17
CA SER A 72 -9.80 -4.69 2.09
C SER A 72 -8.38 -5.16 2.44
N GLU A 73 -7.59 -5.54 1.44
CA GLU A 73 -6.17 -5.91 1.61
C GLU A 73 -5.34 -4.79 2.28
N HIS A 74 -5.89 -3.58 2.33
CA HIS A 74 -5.28 -2.39 2.92
C HIS A 74 -5.54 -2.25 4.43
N THR A 75 -6.47 -3.02 5.00
CA THR A 75 -6.87 -2.93 6.41
C THR A 75 -5.88 -3.67 7.32
N VAL A 76 -5.27 -2.95 8.27
CA VAL A 76 -4.40 -3.53 9.31
C VAL A 76 -5.12 -3.49 10.66
N ILE A 77 -5.25 -4.65 11.31
CA ILE A 77 -5.89 -4.80 12.62
C ILE A 77 -4.82 -4.99 13.71
N LEU A 78 -4.77 -4.06 14.66
CA LEU A 78 -3.90 -4.06 15.82
C LEU A 78 -4.75 -4.40 17.06
N ALA A 79 -4.68 -5.65 17.52
CA ALA A 79 -5.53 -6.18 18.60
C ALA A 79 -4.72 -6.62 19.85
N ARG A 80 -3.52 -6.10 20.06
CA ARG A 80 -2.67 -6.50 21.18
C ARG A 80 -1.97 -5.28 21.80
N PHE A 81 -2.54 -4.77 22.88
CA PHE A 81 -1.87 -3.80 23.75
C PHE A 81 -1.84 -4.39 25.15
N MET A 82 -0.65 -4.73 25.65
CA MET A 82 -0.47 -5.05 27.06
C MET A 82 -0.76 -3.80 27.89
N GLU A 83 -1.30 -3.98 29.10
CA GLU A 83 -1.52 -2.87 30.03
C GLU A 83 -0.23 -2.08 30.23
N ASN A 84 -0.15 -0.89 29.64
CA ASN A 84 0.95 0.03 29.88
C ASN A 84 0.37 1.39 30.26
N SER A 85 0.52 1.76 31.53
CA SER A 85 -0.01 3.00 32.12
C SER A 85 0.69 4.24 31.56
N SER A 86 1.78 4.06 30.81
CA SER A 86 2.54 5.13 30.20
C SER A 86 2.01 5.47 28.82
N ILE A 87 1.43 6.67 28.69
CA ILE A 87 1.03 7.28 27.41
C ILE A 87 2.22 7.31 26.44
N ILE A 88 3.45 7.52 26.94
CA ILE A 88 4.67 7.54 26.13
C ILE A 88 4.99 6.15 25.55
N ALA A 89 4.72 5.07 26.29
CA ALA A 89 4.91 3.72 25.77
C ALA A 89 3.89 3.39 24.67
N CYS A 90 2.62 3.78 24.84
CA CYS A 90 1.60 3.64 23.80
C CYS A 90 1.94 4.47 22.54
N TYR A 91 2.44 5.69 22.73
CA TYR A 91 2.92 6.54 21.64
C TYR A 91 4.10 5.91 20.90
N ASN A 92 5.10 5.39 21.62
CA ASN A 92 6.26 4.74 21.03
C ASN A 92 5.88 3.44 20.31
N GLU A 93 4.96 2.64 20.84
CA GLU A 93 4.44 1.45 20.17
C GLU A 93 3.68 1.82 18.90
N LEU A 94 2.83 2.86 18.93
CA LEU A 94 2.13 3.35 17.74
C LEU A 94 3.11 3.83 16.67
N ILE A 95 4.11 4.63 17.05
CA ILE A 95 5.16 5.13 16.15
C ILE A 95 6.00 3.97 15.59
N GLN A 96 6.30 2.95 16.39
CA GLN A 96 7.02 1.77 15.91
C GLN A 96 6.20 0.96 14.91
N ILE A 97 4.89 0.83 15.14
CA ILE A 97 3.99 0.14 14.21
C ILE A 97 3.80 0.97 12.93
N GLU A 98 3.64 2.29 13.04
CA GLU A 98 3.54 3.22 11.93
C GLU A 98 4.82 3.21 11.07
N HIS A 99 5.99 3.40 11.68
CA HIS A 99 7.26 3.50 10.97
C HIS A 99 7.84 2.15 10.53
N GLY A 100 7.47 1.05 11.21
CA GLY A 100 7.92 -0.30 10.90
C GLY A 100 6.98 -1.00 9.92
N GLU A 101 6.00 -1.72 10.44
CA GLU A 101 5.16 -2.64 9.67
C GLU A 101 4.21 -1.90 8.72
N VAL A 102 3.52 -0.87 9.22
CA VAL A 102 2.47 -0.17 8.47
C VAL A 102 3.06 0.64 7.32
N ARG A 103 4.13 1.41 7.53
CA ARG A 103 4.80 2.15 6.45
C ARG A 103 5.51 1.23 5.45
N SER A 104 6.09 0.12 5.90
CA SER A 104 6.68 -0.86 4.97
C SER A 104 5.60 -1.49 4.10
N GLN A 105 4.46 -1.86 4.69
CA GLN A 105 3.29 -2.33 3.95
C GLN A 105 2.74 -1.26 3.01
N PHE A 106 2.57 -0.01 3.44
CA PHE A 106 2.12 1.07 2.55
C PHE A 106 3.08 1.30 1.38
N LYS A 107 4.40 1.27 1.61
CA LYS A 107 5.41 1.38 0.55
C LYS A 107 5.34 0.19 -0.42
N LEU A 108 5.27 -1.03 0.10
CA LEU A 108 5.10 -2.24 -0.71
C LEU A 108 3.81 -2.21 -1.52
N ARG A 109 2.70 -1.76 -0.93
CA ARG A 109 1.38 -1.65 -1.57
C ARG A 109 1.38 -0.60 -2.67
N ALA A 110 1.88 0.61 -2.40
CA ALA A 110 2.02 1.65 -3.42
C ALA A 110 2.90 1.19 -4.58
N CYS A 111 4.00 0.50 -4.28
CA CYS A 111 4.88 -0.10 -5.27
C CYS A 111 4.15 -1.16 -6.10
N ASN A 112 3.41 -2.08 -5.47
CA ASN A 112 2.62 -3.09 -6.15
C ASN A 112 1.53 -2.47 -7.04
N SER A 113 0.79 -1.47 -6.56
CA SER A 113 -0.24 -0.81 -7.37
C SER A 113 0.34 -0.14 -8.61
N VAL A 114 1.49 0.54 -8.49
CA VAL A 114 2.22 1.12 -9.63
C VAL A 114 2.69 0.01 -10.58
N PHE A 115 3.29 -1.06 -10.07
CA PHE A 115 3.71 -2.18 -10.91
C PHE A 115 2.54 -2.84 -11.63
N THR A 116 1.42 -3.10 -10.95
CA THR A 116 0.20 -3.64 -11.58
C THR A 116 -0.31 -2.73 -12.69
N ALA A 117 -0.32 -1.41 -12.47
CA ALA A 117 -0.72 -0.44 -13.49
C ALA A 117 0.23 -0.43 -14.69
N LEU A 118 1.55 -0.49 -14.45
CA LEU A 118 2.56 -0.60 -15.52
C LEU A 118 2.39 -1.89 -16.32
N ASP A 119 2.15 -3.02 -15.65
CA ASP A 119 2.03 -4.35 -16.24
C ASP A 119 0.77 -4.48 -17.12
N HIS A 120 -0.31 -3.81 -16.74
CA HIS A 120 -1.58 -3.80 -17.49
C HIS A 120 -1.72 -2.59 -18.44
N CYS A 121 -0.74 -1.69 -18.47
CA CYS A 121 -0.75 -0.59 -19.42
C CYS A 121 -0.64 -1.14 -20.85
N HIS A 122 -1.45 -0.60 -21.76
CA HIS A 122 -1.48 -1.03 -23.15
C HIS A 122 -0.42 -0.32 -24.01
N GLU A 123 0.15 0.77 -23.49
CA GLU A 123 1.27 1.48 -24.11
C GLU A 123 2.59 0.82 -23.72
N ALA A 124 3.53 0.80 -24.66
CA ALA A 124 4.88 0.31 -24.41
C ALA A 124 5.60 1.25 -23.43
N ILE A 125 6.01 0.70 -22.29
CA ILE A 125 6.76 1.44 -21.27
C ILE A 125 8.11 0.77 -21.10
N GLU A 126 9.17 1.58 -21.22
CA GLU A 126 10.53 1.23 -20.85
C GLU A 126 11.05 2.21 -19.78
N ILE A 127 11.84 1.70 -18.86
CA ILE A 127 12.58 2.49 -17.87
C ILE A 127 14.05 2.15 -18.07
N THR A 128 14.87 3.18 -18.31
CA THR A 128 16.31 3.07 -18.56
C THR A 128 17.10 3.83 -17.50
N SER A 129 18.38 3.48 -17.35
CA SER A 129 19.33 4.31 -16.61
C SER A 129 19.69 5.57 -17.41
N ASP A 130 20.45 6.46 -16.79
CA ASP A 130 21.04 7.62 -17.47
C ASP A 130 21.95 7.21 -18.65
N ASP A 131 22.53 6.02 -18.59
CA ASP A 131 23.34 5.41 -19.66
C ASP A 131 22.49 4.63 -20.69
N HIS A 132 21.17 4.85 -20.72
CA HIS A 132 20.22 4.20 -21.63
C HIS A 132 20.14 2.67 -21.51
N VAL A 133 20.61 2.10 -20.41
CA VAL A 133 20.52 0.67 -20.13
C VAL A 133 19.12 0.34 -19.62
N ILE A 134 18.44 -0.62 -20.27
CA ILE A 134 17.08 -1.02 -19.91
C ILE A 134 17.05 -1.67 -18.53
N GLN A 135 16.30 -1.09 -17.61
CA GLN A 135 16.09 -1.58 -16.23
C GLN A 135 14.72 -2.24 -16.05
N TYR A 136 13.73 -1.84 -16.84
CA TYR A 136 12.39 -2.43 -16.82
C TYR A 136 11.69 -2.21 -18.17
N VAL A 137 10.87 -3.19 -18.54
CA VAL A 137 9.91 -3.09 -19.64
C VAL A 137 8.60 -3.73 -19.21
N ASN A 138 7.48 -3.16 -19.64
CA ASN A 138 6.18 -3.77 -19.40
C ASN A 138 5.82 -4.80 -20.49
N PRO A 139 4.79 -5.65 -20.28
CA PRO A 139 4.35 -6.64 -21.27
C PRO A 139 3.89 -6.04 -22.60
N ALA A 140 3.38 -4.80 -22.61
CA ALA A 140 3.02 -4.12 -23.85
C ALA A 140 4.25 -3.80 -24.71
N PHE A 141 5.36 -3.38 -24.09
CA PHE A 141 6.64 -3.21 -24.76
C PHE A 141 7.12 -4.54 -25.37
N GLU A 142 7.09 -5.64 -24.61
CA GLU A 142 7.47 -6.97 -25.13
C GLU A 142 6.63 -7.36 -26.36
N ARG A 143 5.32 -7.13 -26.32
CA ARG A 143 4.41 -7.44 -27.44
C ARG A 143 4.66 -6.56 -28.66
N MET A 144 4.86 -5.25 -28.46
CA MET A 144 5.09 -4.30 -29.55
C MET A 144 6.46 -4.51 -30.21
N MET A 145 7.50 -4.69 -29.40
CA MET A 145 8.89 -4.80 -29.86
C MET A 145 9.26 -6.24 -30.23
N GLY A 146 8.51 -7.22 -29.76
CA GLY A 146 8.72 -8.64 -30.08
C GLY A 146 9.93 -9.27 -29.39
N TYR A 147 10.38 -8.70 -28.26
CA TYR A 147 11.44 -9.24 -27.41
C TYR A 147 10.89 -9.61 -26.05
N HIS A 148 11.50 -10.58 -25.38
CA HIS A 148 11.22 -10.84 -23.97
C HIS A 148 12.08 -9.98 -23.05
N LYS A 149 11.52 -9.58 -21.90
CA LYS A 149 12.17 -8.76 -20.88
C LYS A 149 13.54 -9.29 -20.48
N GLY A 150 13.69 -10.62 -20.36
CA GLY A 150 14.95 -11.25 -20.00
C GLY A 150 16.06 -11.03 -21.04
N GLU A 151 15.71 -10.72 -22.28
CA GLU A 151 16.64 -10.42 -23.36
C GLU A 151 17.01 -8.93 -23.42
N LEU A 152 16.17 -8.08 -22.83
CA LEU A 152 16.25 -6.62 -22.87
C LEU A 152 16.97 -6.04 -21.64
N LEU A 153 16.71 -6.61 -20.46
CA LEU A 153 17.25 -6.11 -19.20
C LEU A 153 18.78 -6.08 -19.21
N GLY A 154 19.35 -4.94 -18.82
CA GLY A 154 20.80 -4.73 -18.74
C GLY A 154 21.49 -4.43 -20.07
N LYS A 155 20.72 -4.18 -21.15
CA LYS A 155 21.26 -3.82 -22.47
C LYS A 155 20.77 -2.46 -22.93
N GLU A 156 21.49 -1.87 -23.87
CA GLU A 156 21.02 -0.69 -24.59
C GLU A 156 20.12 -1.10 -25.76
N LEU A 157 19.05 -0.34 -26.03
CA LEU A 157 18.10 -0.65 -27.10
C LEU A 157 18.77 -0.71 -28.49
N ALA A 158 19.82 0.08 -28.71
CA ALA A 158 20.60 0.12 -29.94
C ALA A 158 21.43 -1.15 -30.20
N GLU A 159 21.76 -1.92 -29.16
CA GLU A 159 22.58 -3.13 -29.26
C GLU A 159 21.76 -4.38 -29.60
N LEU A 160 20.43 -4.28 -29.55
CA LEU A 160 19.56 -5.43 -29.78
C LEU A 160 19.41 -5.73 -31.27
N PRO A 161 19.59 -7.00 -31.69
CA PRO A 161 19.44 -7.39 -33.09
C PRO A 161 17.99 -7.19 -33.53
N LYS A 162 17.76 -6.49 -34.64
CA LYS A 162 16.42 -6.19 -35.17
C LYS A 162 15.60 -7.48 -35.31
N SER A 163 14.53 -7.60 -34.53
CA SER A 163 13.56 -8.68 -34.64
C SER A 163 12.68 -8.47 -35.89
N ASP A 164 12.28 -9.53 -36.58
CA ASP A 164 11.42 -9.45 -37.79
C ASP A 164 10.06 -8.78 -37.53
N LYS A 165 9.60 -8.78 -36.27
CA LYS A 165 8.38 -8.06 -35.83
C LYS A 165 8.61 -6.57 -35.55
N ASN A 166 9.87 -6.17 -35.48
CA ASN A 166 10.33 -4.84 -35.13
C ASN A 166 10.92 -4.14 -36.37
N ARG A 167 10.17 -4.20 -37.49
CA ARG A 167 10.55 -3.51 -38.73
C ARG A 167 10.89 -2.06 -38.39
N ALA A 168 12.00 -1.61 -38.99
CA ALA A 168 12.71 -0.36 -38.74
C ALA A 168 11.85 0.92 -38.64
N ASP A 169 10.59 0.86 -39.05
CA ASP A 169 9.65 1.95 -39.09
C ASP A 169 9.24 2.45 -37.67
N LEU A 170 9.21 1.61 -36.63
CA LEU A 170 8.73 2.04 -35.30
C LEU A 170 9.71 2.95 -34.53
N LEU A 171 10.98 2.55 -34.41
CA LEU A 171 12.02 3.34 -33.74
C LEU A 171 12.29 4.65 -34.48
N ASP A 172 12.27 4.63 -35.81
CA ASP A 172 12.43 5.82 -36.64
C ASP A 172 11.22 6.76 -36.48
N THR A 173 10.00 6.22 -36.39
CA THR A 173 8.78 7.03 -36.16
C THR A 173 8.78 7.68 -34.78
N ILE A 174 9.10 6.93 -33.73
CA ILE A 174 9.18 7.46 -32.35
C ILE A 174 10.24 8.56 -32.26
N ASN A 175 11.45 8.31 -32.78
CA ASN A 175 12.53 9.30 -32.78
C ASN A 175 12.23 10.53 -33.63
N THR A 176 11.49 10.35 -34.74
CA THR A 176 11.05 11.48 -35.59
C THR A 176 10.00 12.33 -34.87
N CYS A 177 9.07 11.72 -34.13
CA CYS A 177 8.07 12.44 -33.34
C CYS A 177 8.72 13.21 -32.16
N ILE A 178 9.69 12.61 -31.47
CA ILE A 178 10.44 13.27 -30.38
C ILE A 178 11.25 14.47 -30.92
N LYS A 179 11.90 14.33 -32.08
CA LYS A 179 12.64 15.43 -32.71
C LYS A 179 11.75 16.57 -33.23
N LYS A 180 10.50 16.29 -33.57
CA LYS A 180 9.53 17.30 -34.04
C LYS A 180 8.84 18.06 -32.90
N GLY A 181 8.96 17.61 -31.66
CA GLY A 181 8.35 18.23 -30.47
C GLY A 181 9.23 19.22 -29.70
N LYS A 182 10.38 19.64 -30.26
CA LYS A 182 11.22 20.72 -29.70
C LYS A 182 10.91 22.06 -30.32
#